data_AF-A0A7C1Y9E0-F1
#
_entry.id   AF-A0A7C1Y9E0-F1
#
_cell.length_a   1.000
_cell.length_b   1.000
_cell.length_c   1.000
_cell.angle_alpha   90.00
_cell.angle_beta   90.00
_cell.angle_gamma   90.00
#
_symmetry.space_group_name_H-M   'P 1'
#
loop_
_entity.id
_entity.type
_entity.pdbx_description
1 polymer ?
#
loop_
_entity_poly.entity_id
_entity_poly.type
_entity_poly.pdbx_seq_one_letter_code
_entity_poly.pdbx_strand_id
1 'polypeptide(L)'
;MVLVEDGDVLNVRSGPGVSNPVIASFGPTDTGIMLTGNQAMVGSSRWVEITGEEAGGWASSVFLTPEYTDQEVLDEWDHTSAPTDLAARIAAGGDLAPPVSHRGLYVNLPGGTLQRLRPSELTGIMTDPSTRFWGGTQCDTESCPEETFADAVGLPYLGTWEDVGADAVVEVDGYPLGGNGPFPPETAIPTPFRNFHWVAVHDPGDDPDFGGLDWMTWFVFLEPEGSSYRVVGLTSAEWSP
;
A
#
# COMPACT_ATOMS: atom_id res chain seq x y z
N MET A 1 7.46 -9.70 -7.42
CA MET A 1 7.74 -8.25 -7.29
C MET A 1 8.65 -7.92 -6.11
N VAL A 2 9.30 -6.74 -6.13
CA VAL A 2 10.19 -6.22 -5.08
C VAL A 2 9.50 -5.11 -4.28
N LEU A 3 9.63 -5.12 -2.96
CA LEU A 3 9.20 -4.02 -2.08
C LEU A 3 10.43 -3.40 -1.40
N VAL A 4 10.96 -2.33 -1.99
CA VAL A 4 12.01 -1.47 -1.43
C VAL A 4 11.62 0.00 -1.65
N GLU A 5 12.21 0.92 -0.90
CA GLU A 5 11.95 2.35 -1.04
C GLU A 5 12.42 2.90 -2.40
N ASP A 6 11.91 4.06 -2.81
CA ASP A 6 12.36 4.74 -4.02
C ASP A 6 13.86 5.09 -3.92
N GLY A 7 14.62 4.73 -4.96
CA GLY A 7 16.07 4.88 -4.98
C GLY A 7 16.87 3.82 -4.20
N ASP A 8 16.22 2.87 -3.52
CA ASP A 8 16.86 1.70 -2.92
C ASP A 8 16.82 0.48 -3.86
N VAL A 9 17.59 -0.56 -3.52
CA VAL A 9 17.67 -1.80 -4.29
C VAL A 9 17.63 -3.05 -3.41
N LEU A 10 16.97 -4.08 -3.90
CA LEU A 10 17.09 -5.43 -3.37
C LEU A 10 18.40 -6.06 -3.81
N ASN A 11 19.33 -6.20 -2.88
CA ASN A 11 20.60 -6.85 -3.12
C ASN A 11 20.45 -8.36 -3.34
N VAL A 12 20.97 -8.86 -4.46
CA VAL A 12 21.09 -10.29 -4.78
C VAL A 12 22.51 -10.74 -4.49
N ARG A 13 22.66 -11.81 -3.70
CA ARG A 13 23.96 -12.26 -3.19
C ARG A 13 24.34 -13.62 -3.72
N SER A 14 25.64 -13.92 -3.74
CA SER A 14 26.16 -15.22 -4.20
C SER A 14 25.79 -16.41 -3.30
N GLY A 15 25.24 -16.15 -2.12
CA GLY A 15 24.79 -17.13 -1.13
C GLY A 15 23.87 -16.49 -0.11
N PRO A 16 23.16 -17.29 0.71
CA PRO A 16 22.22 -16.76 1.68
C PRO A 16 22.95 -15.98 2.78
N GLY A 17 22.47 -14.76 3.08
CA GLY A 17 22.98 -13.93 4.17
C GLY A 17 23.83 -12.74 3.71
N VAL A 18 23.82 -11.69 4.52
CA VAL A 18 24.49 -10.40 4.22
C VAL A 18 26.03 -10.48 4.17
N SER A 19 26.63 -11.58 4.63
CA SER A 19 28.07 -11.82 4.56
C SER A 19 28.56 -12.24 3.17
N ASN A 20 27.67 -12.72 2.30
CA ASN A 20 28.01 -13.08 0.93
C ASN A 20 28.06 -11.84 0.02
N PRO A 21 28.96 -11.78 -0.98
CA PRO A 21 29.04 -10.63 -1.89
C PRO A 21 27.74 -10.42 -2.67
N VAL A 22 27.43 -9.16 -2.94
CA VAL A 22 26.37 -8.75 -3.86
C VAL A 22 26.84 -9.02 -5.29
N ILE A 23 26.01 -9.69 -6.09
CA ILE A 23 26.30 -10.09 -7.47
C ILE A 23 25.32 -9.49 -8.49
N ALA A 24 24.16 -9.03 -8.02
CA ALA A 24 23.17 -8.29 -8.80
C ALA A 24 22.28 -7.49 -7.84
N SER A 25 21.39 -6.68 -8.40
CA SER A 25 20.41 -5.90 -7.64
C SER A 25 19.14 -5.75 -8.44
N PHE A 26 18.00 -5.71 -7.76
CA PHE A 26 16.70 -5.38 -8.35
C PHE A 26 16.18 -4.06 -7.78
N GLY A 27 15.66 -3.20 -8.63
CA GLY A 27 14.95 -1.98 -8.25
C GLY A 27 13.51 -2.28 -7.78
N PRO A 28 12.82 -1.27 -7.22
CA PRO A 28 11.45 -1.40 -6.71
C PRO A 28 10.42 -1.78 -7.79
N THR A 29 10.69 -1.44 -9.05
CA THR A 29 9.80 -1.73 -10.19
C THR A 29 10.14 -3.04 -10.89
N ASP A 30 11.15 -3.80 -10.45
CA ASP A 30 11.52 -5.03 -11.14
C ASP A 30 10.54 -6.18 -10.85
N THR A 31 10.16 -6.88 -11.93
CA THR A 31 9.20 -7.99 -11.94
C THR A 31 9.81 -9.23 -12.60
N GLY A 32 9.05 -10.32 -12.71
CA GLY A 32 9.52 -11.55 -13.39
C GLY A 32 10.60 -12.32 -12.62
N ILE A 33 10.73 -12.06 -11.32
CA ILE A 33 11.66 -12.76 -10.43
C ILE A 33 11.06 -14.13 -10.09
N MET A 34 11.76 -15.20 -10.48
CA MET A 34 11.32 -16.58 -10.24
C MET A 34 12.06 -17.18 -9.05
N LEU A 35 11.33 -17.85 -8.16
CA LEU A 35 11.93 -18.66 -7.09
C LEU A 35 12.37 -20.01 -7.64
N THR A 36 13.58 -20.45 -7.29
CA THR A 36 14.05 -21.80 -7.67
C THR A 36 13.47 -22.89 -6.76
N GLY A 37 12.89 -22.49 -5.62
CA GLY A 37 12.44 -23.37 -4.53
C GLY A 37 13.50 -23.58 -3.44
N ASN A 38 14.76 -23.24 -3.69
CA ASN A 38 15.80 -23.30 -2.66
C ASN A 38 15.62 -22.16 -1.65
N GLN A 39 15.77 -22.50 -0.37
CA GLN A 39 15.65 -21.56 0.74
C GLN A 39 16.61 -21.89 1.87
N ALA A 40 17.03 -20.86 2.61
CA ALA A 40 17.90 -20.98 3.76
C ALA A 40 17.52 -19.97 4.83
N MET A 41 17.64 -20.38 6.09
CA MET A 41 17.52 -19.47 7.24
C MET A 41 18.91 -19.02 7.66
N VAL A 42 19.12 -17.71 7.73
CA VAL A 42 20.35 -17.10 8.28
C VAL A 42 19.95 -16.19 9.42
N GLY A 43 20.18 -16.65 10.66
CA GLY A 43 19.57 -16.04 11.83
C GLY A 43 18.05 -16.21 11.80
N SER A 44 17.30 -15.11 11.95
CA SER A 44 15.84 -15.05 11.83
C SER A 44 15.36 -14.71 10.42
N SER A 45 16.26 -14.39 9.49
CA SER A 45 15.89 -13.98 8.14
C SER A 45 15.83 -15.18 7.19
N ARG A 46 14.72 -15.29 6.48
CA ARG A 46 14.57 -16.23 5.37
C ARG A 46 15.21 -15.64 4.11
N TRP A 47 16.06 -16.45 3.49
CA TRP A 47 16.68 -16.19 2.20
C TRP A 47 16.16 -17.20 1.20
N VAL A 48 15.86 -16.73 0.01
CA VAL A 48 15.38 -17.54 -1.10
C VAL A 48 16.32 -17.38 -2.27
N GLU A 49 16.54 -18.48 -2.97
CA GLU A 49 17.26 -18.43 -4.23
C GLU A 49 16.29 -18.06 -5.34
N ILE A 50 16.71 -17.08 -6.13
CA ILE A 50 15.96 -16.47 -7.22
C ILE A 50 16.74 -16.61 -8.52
N THR A 51 15.98 -16.58 -9.61
CA THR A 51 16.49 -16.43 -10.97
C THR A 51 15.66 -15.36 -11.68
N GLY A 52 16.28 -14.58 -12.54
CA GLY A 52 15.64 -13.62 -13.43
C GLY A 52 16.41 -13.51 -14.74
N GLU A 53 15.99 -12.61 -15.63
CA GLU A 53 16.66 -12.42 -16.91
C GLU A 53 18.12 -11.96 -16.76
N GLU A 54 18.44 -11.21 -15.70
CA GLU A 54 19.76 -10.58 -15.54
C GLU A 54 20.74 -11.37 -14.64
N ALA A 55 20.25 -12.13 -13.66
CA ALA A 55 21.10 -12.93 -12.76
C ALA A 55 20.31 -13.94 -11.91
N GLY A 56 21.02 -14.95 -11.40
CA GLY A 56 20.54 -15.85 -10.34
C GLY A 56 21.37 -15.69 -9.06
N GLY A 57 20.74 -15.84 -7.90
CA GLY A 57 21.40 -15.70 -6.60
C GLY A 57 20.42 -15.74 -5.43
N TRP A 58 20.81 -15.20 -4.30
CA TRP A 58 20.05 -15.26 -3.05
C TRP A 58 19.61 -13.87 -2.62
N ALA A 59 18.31 -13.71 -2.36
CA ALA A 59 17.73 -12.49 -1.83
C ALA A 59 16.99 -12.75 -0.52
N SER A 60 16.82 -11.72 0.31
CA SER A 60 15.97 -11.84 1.49
C SER A 60 14.51 -11.84 1.07
N SER A 61 13.74 -12.85 1.51
CA SER A 61 12.34 -12.97 1.10
C SER A 61 11.43 -11.90 1.68
N VAL A 62 11.90 -11.11 2.66
CA VAL A 62 11.13 -10.03 3.28
C VAL A 62 10.85 -8.87 2.30
N PHE A 63 11.65 -8.76 1.24
CA PHE A 63 11.50 -7.75 0.19
C PHE A 63 10.83 -8.30 -1.06
N LEU A 64 10.39 -9.56 -1.06
CA LEU A 64 9.81 -10.24 -2.23
C LEU A 64 8.35 -10.57 -1.98
N THR A 65 7.49 -10.20 -2.91
CA THR A 65 6.06 -10.52 -2.88
C THR A 65 5.71 -11.33 -4.13
N PRO A 66 4.82 -12.35 -4.00
CA PRO A 66 4.29 -13.08 -5.16
C PRO A 66 3.71 -12.12 -6.19
N GLU A 67 3.99 -12.37 -7.45
CA GLU A 67 3.42 -11.62 -8.57
C GLU A 67 2.25 -12.40 -9.16
N TYR A 68 1.18 -11.69 -9.50
CA TYR A 68 -0.04 -12.25 -10.04
C TYR A 68 -0.51 -11.45 -11.25
N THR A 69 -1.35 -12.07 -12.05
CA THR A 69 -2.03 -11.43 -13.18
C THR A 69 -3.35 -10.83 -12.71
N ASP A 70 -3.82 -9.79 -13.40
CA ASP A 70 -5.13 -9.17 -13.14
C ASP A 70 -6.26 -10.21 -13.14
N GLN A 71 -6.18 -11.21 -14.02
CA GLN A 71 -7.18 -12.28 -14.11
C GLN A 71 -7.17 -13.17 -12.86
N GLU A 72 -6.01 -13.55 -12.34
CA GLU A 72 -5.91 -14.30 -11.08
C GLU A 72 -6.49 -13.49 -9.92
N VAL A 73 -6.27 -12.18 -9.92
CA VAL A 73 -6.85 -11.26 -8.92
C VAL A 73 -8.36 -11.21 -8.97
N LEU A 74 -8.93 -11.12 -10.17
CA LEU A 74 -10.37 -11.01 -10.37
C LEU A 74 -11.11 -12.35 -10.17
N ASP A 75 -10.51 -13.47 -10.57
CA ASP A 75 -11.18 -14.78 -10.59
C ASP A 75 -11.11 -15.51 -9.25
N GLU A 76 -9.99 -15.41 -8.54
CA GLU A 76 -9.75 -16.24 -7.37
C GLU A 76 -10.09 -15.54 -6.06
N TRP A 77 -10.11 -14.19 -6.03
CA TRP A 77 -9.96 -13.47 -4.77
C TRP A 77 -11.00 -12.37 -4.51
N ASP A 78 -11.47 -12.34 -3.26
CA ASP A 78 -12.28 -11.23 -2.73
C ASP A 78 -11.36 -10.06 -2.34
N HIS A 79 -11.07 -9.21 -3.32
CA HIS A 79 -10.26 -8.00 -3.20
C HIS A 79 -10.88 -6.94 -2.27
N THR A 80 -12.17 -7.06 -1.93
CA THR A 80 -12.87 -6.11 -1.05
C THR A 80 -12.86 -6.52 0.43
N SER A 81 -12.59 -7.80 0.72
CA SER A 81 -12.63 -8.34 2.09
C SER A 81 -11.71 -7.64 3.08
N ALA A 82 -10.42 -7.48 2.75
CA ALA A 82 -9.44 -6.85 3.63
C ALA A 82 -9.66 -5.34 3.78
N PRO A 83 -9.93 -4.57 2.71
CA PRO A 83 -10.34 -3.18 2.82
C PRO A 83 -11.62 -2.98 3.68
N THR A 84 -12.61 -3.87 3.55
CA THR A 84 -13.84 -3.83 4.35
C THR A 84 -13.58 -4.12 5.82
N ASP A 85 -12.77 -5.13 6.14
CA ASP A 85 -12.38 -5.43 7.53
C ASP A 85 -11.59 -4.27 8.14
N LEU A 86 -10.71 -3.62 7.35
CA LEU A 86 -10.01 -2.41 7.78
C LEU A 86 -10.99 -1.28 8.15
N ALA A 87 -11.96 -0.96 7.28
CA ALA A 87 -12.97 0.06 7.53
C ALA A 87 -13.78 -0.26 8.80
N ALA A 88 -14.26 -1.50 8.93
CA ALA A 88 -15.03 -1.93 10.10
C ALA A 88 -14.25 -1.78 11.42
N ARG A 89 -12.93 -2.02 11.39
CA ARG A 89 -12.06 -1.85 12.57
C ARG A 89 -11.78 -0.41 12.89
N ILE A 90 -11.59 0.43 11.87
CA ILE A 90 -11.47 1.88 12.03
C ILE A 90 -12.72 2.44 12.71
N ALA A 91 -13.92 2.09 12.22
CA ALA A 91 -15.20 2.49 12.81
C ALA A 91 -15.34 2.05 14.28
N ALA A 92 -14.80 0.88 14.62
CA ALA A 92 -14.80 0.37 15.99
C ALA A 92 -13.69 0.96 16.89
N GLY A 93 -12.78 1.77 16.36
CA GLY A 93 -11.55 2.19 17.05
C GLY A 93 -10.65 1.01 17.46
N GLY A 94 -10.73 -0.09 16.70
CA GLY A 94 -10.15 -1.38 17.03
C GLY A 94 -8.70 -1.57 16.61
N ASP A 95 -8.21 -2.80 16.81
CA ASP A 95 -6.89 -3.22 16.33
C ASP A 95 -6.90 -3.37 14.80
N LEU A 96 -6.06 -2.59 14.12
CA LEU A 96 -5.92 -2.59 12.66
C LEU A 96 -4.91 -3.62 12.16
N ALA A 97 -4.14 -4.27 13.05
CA ALA A 97 -3.14 -5.25 12.64
C ALA A 97 -3.73 -6.46 11.90
N PRO A 98 -4.91 -7.01 12.25
CA PRO A 98 -5.40 -8.23 11.62
C PRO A 98 -5.65 -8.16 10.11
N PRO A 99 -6.25 -7.12 9.51
CA PRO A 99 -6.41 -7.03 8.06
C PRO A 99 -5.13 -6.56 7.34
N VAL A 100 -4.11 -6.10 8.08
CA VAL A 100 -2.88 -5.54 7.51
C VAL A 100 -1.80 -6.62 7.36
N SER A 101 -0.93 -6.43 6.38
CA SER A 101 0.18 -7.32 6.08
C SER A 101 1.11 -7.48 7.28
N HIS A 102 1.76 -8.64 7.39
CA HIS A 102 2.85 -8.87 8.34
C HIS A 102 3.99 -7.85 8.20
N ARG A 103 4.11 -7.18 7.05
CA ARG A 103 5.07 -6.10 6.80
C ARG A 103 4.69 -4.79 7.44
N GLY A 104 3.45 -4.65 7.89
CA GLY A 104 2.88 -3.40 8.39
C GLY A 104 2.09 -2.65 7.32
N LEU A 105 1.61 -1.47 7.70
CA LEU A 105 0.85 -0.59 6.84
C LEU A 105 1.74 0.55 6.35
N TYR A 106 1.87 0.71 5.04
CA TYR A 106 2.51 1.86 4.45
C TYR A 106 1.46 2.92 4.12
N VAL A 107 1.73 4.18 4.42
CA VAL A 107 0.82 5.30 4.15
C VAL A 107 1.57 6.40 3.43
N ASN A 108 1.00 6.91 2.34
CA ASN A 108 1.52 8.08 1.63
C ASN A 108 0.36 8.99 1.23
N LEU A 109 0.18 10.11 1.91
CA LEU A 109 -0.81 11.10 1.48
C LEU A 109 -0.16 12.09 0.49
N PRO A 110 -0.94 12.78 -0.34
CA PRO A 110 -0.44 13.80 -1.27
C PRO A 110 0.53 14.77 -0.59
N GLY A 111 1.67 15.12 -1.20
CA GLY A 111 2.65 16.04 -0.58
C GLY A 111 3.39 15.50 0.66
N GLY A 112 3.08 14.27 1.10
CA GLY A 112 3.76 13.58 2.19
C GLY A 112 4.99 12.78 1.74
N THR A 113 5.58 12.08 2.70
CA THR A 113 6.58 11.03 2.46
C THR A 113 6.00 9.69 2.87
N LEU A 114 6.42 8.61 2.21
CA LEU A 114 5.99 7.26 2.54
C LEU A 114 6.34 6.90 4.00
N GLN A 115 5.33 6.61 4.81
CA GLN A 115 5.48 6.21 6.20
C GLN A 115 5.12 4.75 6.38
N ARG A 116 5.89 4.03 7.22
CA ARG A 116 5.61 2.63 7.55
C ARG A 116 5.22 2.51 9.02
N LEU A 117 4.02 1.97 9.26
CA LEU A 117 3.52 1.56 10.57
C LEU A 117 3.73 0.07 10.76
N ARG A 118 4.47 -0.33 11.79
CA ARG A 118 4.69 -1.74 12.11
C ARG A 118 3.40 -2.37 12.64
N PRO A 119 3.23 -3.71 12.52
CA PRO A 119 2.05 -4.38 13.06
C PRO A 119 1.77 -4.09 14.54
N SER A 120 2.82 -3.94 15.35
CA SER A 120 2.68 -3.59 16.78
C SER A 120 2.17 -2.17 17.03
N GLU A 121 2.37 -1.25 16.08
CA GLU A 121 1.90 0.14 16.18
C GLU A 121 0.42 0.27 15.80
N LEU A 122 -0.09 -0.66 15.00
CA LEU A 122 -1.48 -0.68 14.54
C LEU A 122 -2.47 -1.07 15.65
N THR A 123 -1.99 -1.72 16.70
CA THR A 123 -2.78 -2.03 17.89
C THR A 123 -2.99 -0.78 18.73
N GLY A 124 -4.13 -0.11 18.53
CA GLY A 124 -4.52 1.10 19.26
C GLY A 124 -4.23 2.42 18.53
N ILE A 125 -3.73 2.35 17.29
CA ILE A 125 -3.36 3.53 16.48
C ILE A 125 -4.53 4.52 16.30
N MET A 126 -5.78 4.04 16.28
CA MET A 126 -6.98 4.87 16.19
C MET A 126 -7.25 5.73 17.42
N THR A 127 -6.57 5.46 18.54
CA THR A 127 -6.72 6.21 19.79
C THR A 127 -5.39 6.79 20.28
N ASP A 128 -4.33 6.62 19.50
CA ASP A 128 -3.01 7.16 19.79
C ASP A 128 -3.04 8.68 19.58
N PRO A 129 -2.75 9.50 20.62
CA PRO A 129 -2.73 10.95 20.49
C PRO A 129 -1.46 11.48 19.79
N SER A 130 -0.54 10.61 19.38
CA SER A 130 0.69 11.04 18.70
C SER A 130 0.36 11.65 17.34
N THR A 131 0.81 12.90 17.16
CA THR A 131 0.70 13.61 15.89
C THR A 131 1.96 13.43 15.06
N ARG A 132 1.80 13.45 13.75
CA ARG A 132 2.91 13.55 12.80
C ARG A 132 2.44 14.23 11.52
N PHE A 133 3.38 14.69 10.71
CA PHE A 133 3.09 15.19 9.38
C PHE A 133 2.75 14.01 8.45
N TRP A 134 1.58 14.04 7.81
CA TRP A 134 1.13 12.98 6.87
C TRP A 134 1.18 13.41 5.41
N GLY A 135 1.08 14.71 5.14
CA GLY A 135 0.91 15.29 3.80
C GLY A 135 -0.35 16.17 3.71
N GLY A 136 -0.66 16.63 2.50
CA GLY A 136 -1.87 17.29 2.03
C GLY A 136 -1.63 17.96 0.66
N THR A 137 -2.69 18.10 -0.13
CA THR A 137 -2.66 18.56 -1.54
C THR A 137 -2.12 19.98 -1.77
N GLN A 138 -1.97 20.78 -0.71
CA GLN A 138 -1.39 22.15 -0.74
C GLN A 138 -0.25 22.39 0.28
N CYS A 139 0.36 21.34 0.83
CA CYS A 139 1.28 21.49 1.95
C CYS A 139 2.67 21.99 1.56
N ASP A 140 3.00 23.21 2.00
CA ASP A 140 4.32 23.52 2.52
C ASP A 140 4.32 23.38 4.05
N THR A 141 5.49 23.34 4.68
CA THR A 141 5.67 23.04 6.12
C THR A 141 5.04 24.06 7.07
N GLU A 142 4.47 25.17 6.58
CA GLU A 142 3.76 26.18 7.38
C GLU A 142 2.24 26.01 7.34
N SER A 143 1.69 25.29 6.36
CA SER A 143 0.25 25.29 6.05
C SER A 143 -0.50 24.04 6.52
N CYS A 144 0.19 22.98 6.93
CA CYS A 144 -0.44 21.71 7.32
C CYS A 144 -0.04 21.28 8.74
N PRO A 145 -1.01 21.12 9.66
CA PRO A 145 -0.74 20.69 11.01
C PRO A 145 -0.28 19.23 11.05
N GLU A 146 0.48 18.87 12.08
CA GLU A 146 0.64 17.47 12.43
C GLU A 146 -0.69 16.93 13.00
N GLU A 147 -1.06 15.73 12.59
CA GLU A 147 -2.34 15.11 12.94
C GLU A 147 -2.16 13.69 13.45
N THR A 148 -3.16 13.20 14.18
CA THR A 148 -3.19 11.80 14.59
C THR A 148 -3.44 10.92 13.37
N PHE A 149 -3.12 9.61 13.47
CA PHE A 149 -3.48 8.67 12.40
C PHE A 149 -4.99 8.61 12.17
N ALA A 150 -5.78 8.71 13.24
CA ALA A 150 -7.23 8.66 13.16
C ALA A 150 -7.76 9.79 12.29
N ASP A 151 -7.28 11.02 12.50
CA ASP A 151 -7.77 12.20 11.79
C ASP A 151 -7.26 12.26 10.34
N ALA A 152 -5.98 11.98 10.11
CA ALA A 152 -5.37 12.12 8.78
C ALA A 152 -5.64 10.94 7.83
N VAL A 153 -5.86 9.73 8.36
CA VAL A 153 -5.92 8.50 7.56
C VAL A 153 -7.18 7.71 7.85
N GLY A 154 -7.43 7.40 9.13
CA GLY A 154 -8.51 6.49 9.52
C GLY A 154 -9.90 7.01 9.14
N LEU A 155 -10.28 8.18 9.66
CA LEU A 155 -11.60 8.76 9.44
C LEU A 155 -11.86 9.13 7.97
N PRO A 156 -10.92 9.73 7.22
CA PRO A 156 -11.13 9.97 5.79
C PRO A 156 -11.30 8.68 4.98
N TYR A 157 -10.50 7.65 5.25
CA TYR A 157 -10.68 6.33 4.62
C TYR A 157 -12.04 5.72 4.95
N LEU A 158 -12.47 5.80 6.21
CA LEU A 158 -13.78 5.30 6.62
C LEU A 158 -14.92 6.03 5.91
N GLY A 159 -14.86 7.36 5.82
CA GLY A 159 -15.87 8.16 5.12
C GLY A 159 -16.07 7.69 3.69
N THR A 160 -14.99 7.65 2.90
CA THR A 160 -15.02 7.15 1.52
C THR A 160 -15.53 5.71 1.41
N TRP A 161 -15.24 4.85 2.39
CA TRP A 161 -15.69 3.46 2.37
C TRP A 161 -17.17 3.29 2.73
N GLU A 162 -17.73 4.14 3.60
CA GLU A 162 -19.15 4.11 3.97
C GLU A 162 -20.05 4.42 2.76
N ASP A 163 -19.54 5.16 1.78
CA ASP A 163 -20.27 5.53 0.56
C ASP A 163 -20.27 4.46 -0.54
N VAL A 164 -19.57 3.33 -0.37
CA VAL A 164 -19.53 2.20 -1.33
C VAL A 164 -20.92 1.57 -1.57
N GLY A 165 -21.91 1.87 -0.72
CA GLY A 165 -23.31 1.50 -0.90
C GLY A 165 -24.21 2.59 -1.48
N ALA A 166 -23.73 3.82 -1.60
CA ALA A 166 -24.47 4.98 -2.07
C ALA A 166 -24.06 5.34 -3.50
N ASP A 167 -22.83 5.81 -3.68
CA ASP A 167 -22.31 6.33 -4.94
C ASP A 167 -20.80 6.16 -5.11
N ALA A 168 -20.04 5.80 -4.07
CA ALA A 168 -18.63 5.49 -4.23
C ALA A 168 -18.43 4.24 -5.09
N VAL A 169 -17.43 4.31 -5.97
CA VAL A 169 -17.11 3.25 -6.93
C VAL A 169 -15.84 2.54 -6.52
N VAL A 170 -15.86 1.21 -6.59
CA VAL A 170 -14.72 0.35 -6.29
C VAL A 170 -14.21 -0.28 -7.59
N GLU A 171 -12.93 -0.06 -7.90
CA GLU A 171 -12.27 -0.63 -9.09
C GLU A 171 -10.95 -1.31 -8.71
N VAL A 172 -10.63 -2.43 -9.35
CA VAL A 172 -9.33 -3.10 -9.23
C VAL A 172 -8.42 -2.63 -10.34
N ASP A 173 -7.24 -2.11 -10.00
CA ASP A 173 -6.24 -1.58 -10.93
C ASP A 173 -6.79 -0.60 -11.98
N GLY A 174 -7.93 0.02 -11.67
CA GLY A 174 -8.70 0.91 -12.54
C GLY A 174 -8.24 2.37 -12.45
N TYR A 175 -8.76 3.18 -13.38
CA TYR A 175 -8.53 4.62 -13.42
C TYR A 175 -9.74 5.33 -12.82
N PRO A 176 -9.63 5.87 -11.60
CA PRO A 176 -10.72 6.65 -11.03
C PRO A 176 -10.94 7.93 -11.85
N LEU A 177 -12.21 8.28 -12.04
CA LEU A 177 -12.62 9.52 -12.68
C LEU A 177 -12.55 10.65 -11.64
N GLY A 178 -11.51 11.49 -11.68
CA GLY A 178 -11.53 12.75 -10.91
C GLY A 178 -12.51 13.74 -11.54
N GLY A 179 -12.89 14.79 -10.80
CA GLY A 179 -13.88 15.80 -11.23
C GLY A 179 -13.65 16.51 -12.57
N ASN A 180 -12.52 16.29 -13.26
CA ASN A 180 -12.23 16.79 -14.61
C ASN A 180 -11.83 15.70 -15.64
N GLY A 181 -12.00 14.42 -15.33
CA GLY A 181 -11.62 13.30 -16.19
C GLY A 181 -10.72 12.28 -15.47
N PRO A 182 -10.23 11.25 -16.20
CA PRO A 182 -9.40 10.21 -15.61
C PRO A 182 -8.16 10.81 -14.94
N PHE A 183 -8.00 10.55 -13.66
CA PHE A 183 -6.83 10.94 -12.89
C PHE A 183 -5.76 9.86 -13.07
N PRO A 184 -4.54 10.19 -13.55
CA PRO A 184 -3.48 9.21 -13.71
C PRO A 184 -3.04 8.67 -12.34
N PRO A 185 -3.35 7.41 -11.99
CA PRO A 185 -3.10 6.85 -10.67
C PRO A 185 -1.59 6.82 -10.36
N GLU A 186 -0.72 6.85 -11.37
CA GLU A 186 0.74 6.87 -11.21
C GLU A 186 1.26 8.10 -10.46
N THR A 187 0.44 9.15 -10.35
CA THR A 187 0.74 10.34 -9.55
C THR A 187 0.47 10.14 -8.06
N ALA A 188 -0.44 9.22 -7.71
CA ALA A 188 -0.77 8.86 -6.33
C ALA A 188 -0.09 7.56 -5.88
N ILE A 189 0.30 6.68 -6.80
CA ILE A 189 0.97 5.40 -6.49
C ILE A 189 2.48 5.63 -6.31
N PRO A 190 3.02 5.47 -5.09
CA PRO A 190 4.46 5.60 -4.84
C PRO A 190 5.25 4.52 -5.59
N THR A 191 6.49 4.80 -5.99
CA THR A 191 7.35 3.84 -6.72
C THR A 191 7.36 2.43 -6.09
N PRO A 192 7.49 2.26 -4.75
CA PRO A 192 7.48 0.94 -4.11
C PRO A 192 6.22 0.10 -4.34
N PHE A 193 5.11 0.74 -4.69
CA PHE A 193 3.80 0.09 -4.86
C PHE A 193 3.39 -0.11 -6.32
N ARG A 194 4.20 0.31 -7.30
CA ARG A 194 3.86 0.21 -8.73
C ARG A 194 3.64 -1.21 -9.24
N ASN A 195 4.14 -2.20 -8.51
CA ASN A 195 4.00 -3.61 -8.85
C ASN A 195 2.93 -4.33 -8.02
N PHE A 196 2.34 -3.67 -7.02
CA PHE A 196 1.27 -4.27 -6.22
C PHE A 196 -0.05 -4.16 -6.97
N HIS A 197 -1.00 -5.04 -6.69
CA HIS A 197 -2.39 -4.77 -7.07
C HIS A 197 -3.03 -3.83 -6.06
N TRP A 198 -3.98 -3.02 -6.49
CA TRP A 198 -4.72 -2.12 -5.63
C TRP A 198 -6.20 -2.08 -5.95
N VAL A 199 -6.97 -1.71 -4.93
CA VAL A 199 -8.37 -1.34 -5.06
C VAL A 199 -8.47 0.17 -4.93
N ALA A 200 -8.99 0.83 -5.94
CA ALA A 200 -9.38 2.23 -5.87
C ALA A 200 -10.81 2.31 -5.34
N VAL A 201 -11.03 3.10 -4.30
CA VAL A 201 -12.36 3.49 -3.82
C VAL A 201 -12.51 4.97 -4.00
N HIS A 202 -13.39 5.34 -4.93
CA HIS A 202 -13.61 6.70 -5.35
C HIS A 202 -14.98 7.17 -4.86
N ASP A 203 -14.98 8.10 -3.93
CA ASP A 203 -16.13 8.91 -3.56
C ASP A 203 -16.15 10.16 -4.46
N PRO A 204 -17.20 10.35 -5.28
CA PRO A 204 -17.31 11.47 -6.21
C PRO A 204 -17.56 12.84 -5.53
N GLY A 205 -17.79 12.86 -4.22
CA GLY A 205 -18.19 14.05 -3.47
C GLY A 205 -19.69 14.32 -3.63
N ASP A 206 -20.37 14.51 -2.50
CA ASP A 206 -21.81 14.70 -2.43
C ASP A 206 -22.20 16.12 -1.98
N ASP A 207 -21.23 16.96 -1.60
CA ASP A 207 -21.49 18.30 -1.10
C ASP A 207 -21.90 19.25 -2.26
N PRO A 208 -23.18 19.69 -2.28
CA PRO A 208 -23.68 20.56 -3.34
C PRO A 208 -23.03 21.95 -3.34
N ASP A 209 -22.40 22.37 -2.24
CA ASP A 209 -21.71 23.66 -2.13
C ASP A 209 -20.35 23.64 -2.85
N PHE A 210 -19.74 22.46 -3.00
CA PHE A 210 -18.49 22.27 -3.74
C PHE A 210 -18.71 21.76 -5.16
N GLY A 211 -19.90 21.24 -5.48
CA GLY A 211 -20.28 20.88 -6.84
C GLY A 211 -19.48 19.71 -7.40
N GLY A 212 -19.21 18.70 -6.58
CA GLY A 212 -18.37 17.54 -6.91
C GLY A 212 -16.87 17.85 -6.85
N LEU A 213 -16.50 18.86 -6.05
CA LEU A 213 -15.13 19.28 -5.81
C LEU A 213 -14.77 19.02 -4.33
N ASP A 214 -15.20 17.88 -3.84
CA ASP A 214 -14.94 17.34 -2.50
C ASP A 214 -14.62 15.84 -2.60
N TRP A 215 -14.37 15.37 -3.83
CA TRP A 215 -14.10 13.99 -4.13
C TRP A 215 -12.81 13.51 -3.47
N MET A 216 -12.83 12.24 -3.07
CA MET A 216 -11.69 11.55 -2.49
C MET A 216 -11.56 10.16 -3.10
N THR A 217 -10.33 9.77 -3.38
CA THR A 217 -10.01 8.41 -3.81
C THR A 217 -8.95 7.82 -2.92
N TRP A 218 -9.24 6.65 -2.35
CA TRP A 218 -8.25 5.83 -1.68
C TRP A 218 -7.79 4.70 -2.58
N PHE A 219 -6.48 4.52 -2.71
CA PHE A 219 -5.89 3.34 -3.32
C PHE A 219 -5.37 2.44 -2.20
N VAL A 220 -5.97 1.26 -2.11
CA VAL A 220 -5.66 0.25 -1.09
C VAL A 220 -4.82 -0.84 -1.74
N PHE A 221 -3.53 -0.85 -1.44
CA PHE A 221 -2.61 -1.85 -1.99
C PHE A 221 -2.75 -3.15 -1.23
N LEU A 222 -2.82 -4.25 -1.98
CA LEU A 222 -3.07 -5.58 -1.45
C LEU A 222 -1.83 -6.44 -1.58
N GLU A 223 -1.46 -7.10 -0.48
CA GLU A 223 -0.43 -8.14 -0.46
C GLU A 223 -1.08 -9.51 -0.22
N PRO A 224 -0.78 -10.51 -1.07
CA PRO A 224 -1.25 -11.87 -0.86
C PRO A 224 -0.51 -12.52 0.31
N GLU A 225 -1.26 -13.03 1.28
CA GLU A 225 -0.72 -13.80 2.40
C GLU A 225 -1.51 -15.09 2.61
N GLY A 226 -0.92 -16.21 2.20
CA GLY A 226 -1.57 -17.51 2.26
C GLY A 226 -2.74 -17.56 1.28
N SER A 227 -3.97 -17.66 1.79
CA SER A 227 -5.20 -17.72 1.00
C SER A 227 -6.07 -16.47 1.13
N SER A 228 -5.51 -15.37 1.62
CA SER A 228 -6.21 -14.11 1.83
C SER A 228 -5.34 -12.94 1.41
N TYR A 229 -5.98 -11.82 1.09
CA TYR A 229 -5.29 -10.55 0.99
C TYR A 229 -5.18 -9.84 2.32
N ARG A 230 -4.11 -9.08 2.43
CA ARG A 230 -3.90 -8.11 3.49
C ARG A 230 -3.68 -6.75 2.87
N VAL A 231 -4.12 -5.72 3.55
CA VAL A 231 -3.77 -4.34 3.20
C VAL A 231 -2.29 -4.14 3.53
N VAL A 232 -1.48 -3.75 2.54
CA VAL A 232 -0.06 -3.41 2.75
C VAL A 232 0.17 -1.91 2.62
N GLY A 233 -0.66 -1.20 1.87
CA GLY A 233 -0.49 0.23 1.66
C GLY A 233 -1.80 0.99 1.50
N LEU A 234 -1.78 2.26 1.87
CA LEU A 234 -2.80 3.25 1.60
C LEU A 234 -2.17 4.49 1.00
N THR A 235 -2.74 4.98 -0.08
CA THR A 235 -2.49 6.32 -0.62
C THR A 235 -3.81 6.94 -1.00
N SER A 236 -3.85 8.26 -1.09
CA SER A 236 -5.04 8.98 -1.53
C SER A 236 -4.72 9.91 -2.68
N ALA A 237 -5.74 10.16 -3.49
CA ALA A 237 -5.84 11.33 -4.34
C ALA A 237 -7.13 12.04 -3.97
N GLU A 238 -7.06 13.35 -3.84
CA GLU A 238 -8.20 14.16 -3.41
C GLU A 238 -8.15 15.49 -4.14
N TRP A 239 -9.30 16.15 -4.20
CA TRP A 239 -9.36 17.58 -4.38
C TRP A 239 -10.12 18.13 -3.19
N SER A 240 -9.47 19.03 -2.44
CA SER A 240 -10.09 19.79 -1.37
C SER A 240 -9.66 21.26 -1.54
N PRO A 241 -10.60 22.23 -1.55
CA PRO A 241 -10.30 23.63 -1.81
C PRO A 241 -9.48 24.30 -0.68
#